data_AF-A0A252DU90-F1
#
_entry.id   AF-A0A252DU90-F1
#
_cell.length_a   1.000
_cell.length_b   1.000
_cell.length_c   1.000
_cell.angle_alpha   90.00
_cell.angle_beta   90.00
_cell.angle_gamma   90.00
#
_symmetry.space_group_name_H-M   'P 1'
#
loop_
_entity.id
_entity.type
_entity.pdbx_description
1 polymer ?
#
loop_
_entity_poly.entity_id
_entity_poly.type
_entity_poly.pdbx_seq_one_letter_code
_entity_poly.pdbx_strand_id
1 'polypeptide(L)'
;MFSNRSNPLDITIPIFVIMGISQIILGNYVLAGIFLIIALGQFVVPRVGVNNLNQLHRPEVLFVWAMITTFTCLVIYQIYKDAFS
;
A
#
# COMPACT_ATOMS: atom_id res chain seq x y z
N MET A 1 8.87 -1.09 -33.33
CA MET A 1 9.58 -0.11 -32.47
C MET A 1 8.99 -0.23 -31.08
N PHE A 2 9.63 -1.01 -30.19
CA PHE A 2 9.14 -1.21 -28.82
C PHE A 2 9.36 0.07 -28.03
N SER A 3 8.28 0.81 -27.77
CA SER A 3 8.30 1.98 -26.90
C SER A 3 8.54 1.51 -25.46
N ASN A 4 9.81 1.38 -25.10
CA ASN A 4 10.31 1.01 -23.78
C ASN A 4 10.19 2.19 -22.80
N ARG A 5 8.99 2.80 -22.71
CA ARG A 5 8.71 3.79 -21.67
C ARG A 5 8.42 3.01 -20.39
N SER A 6 9.45 2.78 -19.58
CA SER A 6 9.29 2.44 -18.17
C SER A 6 8.37 3.50 -17.57
N ASN A 7 7.14 3.12 -17.27
CA ASN A 7 6.18 4.05 -16.70
C ASN A 7 6.74 4.44 -15.33
N PRO A 8 6.90 5.73 -14.98
CA PRO A 8 7.43 6.11 -13.67
C PRO A 8 6.63 5.51 -12.51
N LEU A 9 5.36 5.16 -12.75
CA LEU A 9 4.46 4.39 -11.88
C LEU A 9 4.94 2.96 -11.59
N ASP A 10 5.60 2.29 -12.55
CA ASP A 10 6.10 0.91 -12.39
C ASP A 10 7.29 0.85 -11.42
N ILE A 11 8.05 1.94 -11.30
CA ILE A 11 9.22 2.04 -10.41
C ILE A 11 8.84 2.59 -9.04
N THR A 12 7.86 3.49 -8.96
CA THR A 12 7.48 4.15 -7.70
C THR A 12 6.73 3.21 -6.75
N ILE A 13 5.85 2.35 -7.25
CA ILE A 13 5.12 1.37 -6.42
C ILE A 13 6.06 0.46 -5.61
N PRO A 14 7.03 -0.26 -6.22
CA PRO A 14 7.94 -1.11 -5.44
C PRO A 14 8.81 -0.32 -4.46
N ILE A 15 9.20 0.92 -4.78
CA ILE A 15 9.95 1.79 -3.87
C ILE A 15 9.13 2.12 -2.62
N PHE A 16 7.88 2.56 -2.78
CA PHE A 16 7.04 2.90 -1.62
C PHE A 16 6.68 1.69 -0.77
N VAL A 17 6.55 0.50 -1.37
CA VAL A 17 6.38 -0.76 -0.62
C VAL A 17 7.63 -1.08 0.21
N ILE A 18 8.84 -0.96 -0.37
CA ILE A 18 10.10 -1.18 0.35
C ILE A 18 10.27 -0.16 1.49
N MET A 19 9.94 1.11 1.24
CA MET A 19 9.95 2.16 2.26
C MET A 19 8.91 1.89 3.36
N GLY A 20 7.71 1.41 3.02
CA GLY A 20 6.70 0.99 4.00
C GLY A 20 7.18 -0.16 4.88
N ILE A 21 7.72 -1.24 4.29
CA ILE A 21 8.22 -2.41 5.01
C ILE A 21 9.36 -2.04 5.96
N SER A 22 10.31 -1.22 5.51
CA SER A 22 11.42 -0.75 6.35
C SER A 22 10.95 0.06 7.56
N GLN A 23 9.90 0.87 7.43
CA GLN A 23 9.33 1.61 8.57
C GLN A 23 8.58 0.70 9.55
N ILE A 24 7.96 -0.39 9.09
CA ILE A 24 7.38 -1.42 9.97
C ILE A 24 8.48 -2.05 10.84
N ILE A 25 9.65 -2.34 10.26
CA ILE A 25 10.80 -2.92 10.98
C ILE A 25 11.38 -1.93 12.00
N LEU A 26 11.43 -0.64 11.66
CA LEU A 26 11.92 0.42 12.55
C LEU A 26 10.94 0.80 13.68
N GLY A 27 9.75 0.18 13.73
CA GLY A 27 8.74 0.46 14.75
C GLY A 27 7.98 1.78 14.55
N ASN A 28 8.09 2.42 13.37
CA ASN A 28 7.35 3.64 13.04
C ASN A 28 6.12 3.32 12.18
N TYR A 29 5.10 2.77 12.84
CA TYR A 29 3.89 2.26 12.21
C TYR A 29 3.05 3.35 11.51
N VAL A 30 3.07 4.57 12.03
CA VAL A 30 2.37 5.72 11.41
C VAL A 30 2.99 6.02 10.05
N LEU A 31 4.33 6.11 9.99
CA LEU A 31 5.04 6.41 8.76
C LEU A 31 4.93 5.26 7.75
N ALA A 32 4.98 4.01 8.22
CA ALA A 32 4.71 2.83 7.39
C ALA A 32 3.32 2.87 6.73
N GLY A 33 2.30 3.29 7.49
CA GLY A 33 0.93 3.42 6.99
C GLY A 33 0.80 4.49 5.93
N ILE A 34 1.43 5.66 6.13
CA ILE A 34 1.44 6.75 5.15
C ILE A 34 2.06 6.28 3.82
N PHE A 35 3.22 5.61 3.88
CA PHE A 35 3.87 5.09 2.67
C PHE A 35 3.05 3.99 1.98
N LEU A 36 2.40 3.13 2.75
CA LEU A 36 1.51 2.10 2.20
C LEU A 36 0.31 2.73 1.47
N ILE A 37 -0.33 3.75 2.05
CA ILE A 37 -1.47 4.45 1.41
C ILE A 37 -1.03 5.10 0.10
N ILE A 38 0.15 5.74 0.07
CA ILE A 38 0.71 6.34 -1.15
C ILE A 38 0.96 5.25 -2.21
N ALA A 39 1.59 4.12 -1.82
CA ALA A 39 1.85 3.00 -2.73
C ALA A 39 0.56 2.43 -3.33
N LEU A 40 -0.46 2.22 -2.50
CA LEU A 40 -1.76 1.67 -2.92
C LEU A 40 -2.51 2.65 -3.81
N GLY A 41 -2.46 3.96 -3.51
CA GLY A 41 -3.03 5.01 -4.35
C GLY A 41 -2.40 5.03 -5.73
N GLN A 42 -1.06 4.99 -5.81
CA GLN A 42 -0.33 4.91 -7.08
C GLN A 42 -0.56 3.58 -7.81
N PHE A 43 -0.90 2.50 -7.10
CA PHE A 43 -1.25 1.22 -7.69
C PHE A 43 -2.65 1.23 -8.31
N VAL A 44 -3.65 1.73 -7.59
CA VAL A 44 -5.07 1.58 -7.97
C VAL A 44 -5.56 2.66 -8.92
N VAL A 45 -5.11 3.91 -8.74
CA VAL A 45 -5.59 5.06 -9.54
C VAL A 45 -5.30 4.89 -11.03
N PRO A 46 -4.10 4.46 -11.48
CA PRO A 46 -3.84 4.26 -12.90
C PRO A 46 -4.57 3.06 -13.50
N ARG A 47 -4.89 2.04 -12.70
CA ARG A 47 -5.51 0.79 -13.16
C ARG A 47 -7.03 0.89 -13.25
N VAL A 48 -7.65 1.56 -12.29
CA VAL A 48 -9.11 1.60 -12.12
C VAL A 48 -9.68 2.97 -12.47
N GLY A 49 -8.89 4.03 -12.32
CA GLY A 49 -9.34 5.42 -12.40
C GLY A 49 -10.05 5.86 -11.12
N VAL A 50 -9.91 7.14 -10.76
CA VAL A 50 -10.46 7.70 -9.51
C VAL A 50 -11.98 7.53 -9.43
N ASN A 51 -12.67 7.59 -10.58
CA ASN A 51 -14.12 7.50 -10.67
C ASN A 51 -14.68 6.10 -10.40
N ASN A 52 -13.85 5.05 -10.48
CA ASN A 52 -14.29 3.66 -10.32
C ASN A 52 -13.77 3.01 -9.03
N LEU A 53 -13.20 3.79 -8.10
CA LEU A 53 -12.67 3.26 -6.84
C LEU A 53 -13.74 2.58 -5.96
N ASN A 54 -15.02 2.94 -6.13
CA ASN A 54 -16.14 2.31 -5.43
C ASN A 54 -16.59 0.97 -6.05
N GLN A 55 -15.98 0.52 -7.16
CA GLN A 55 -16.32 -0.76 -7.79
C GLN A 55 -15.60 -1.92 -7.11
N LEU A 56 -16.14 -2.39 -5.98
CA LEU A 56 -15.57 -3.50 -5.18
C LEU A 56 -15.46 -4.84 -5.93
N HIS A 57 -16.11 -5.02 -7.08
CA HIS A 57 -15.97 -6.24 -7.88
C HIS A 57 -14.65 -6.27 -8.67
N ARG A 58 -13.93 -5.14 -8.78
CA ARG A 58 -12.64 -5.09 -9.47
C ARG A 58 -11.54 -5.70 -8.61
N PRO A 59 -10.71 -6.60 -9.17
CA PRO A 59 -9.68 -7.31 -8.40
C PRO A 59 -8.63 -6.35 -7.81
N GLU A 60 -8.34 -5.22 -8.47
CA GLU A 60 -7.39 -4.23 -7.97
C GLU A 60 -7.91 -3.51 -6.72
N VAL A 61 -9.22 -3.22 -6.68
CA VAL A 61 -9.87 -2.58 -5.52
C VAL A 61 -9.91 -3.56 -4.34
N LEU A 62 -10.23 -4.84 -4.60
CA LEU A 62 -10.18 -5.89 -3.58
C LEU A 62 -8.78 -6.07 -3.01
N PHE A 63 -7.75 -6.06 -3.86
CA PHE A 63 -6.35 -6.15 -3.43
C PHE A 63 -5.96 -5.01 -2.49
N VAL A 64 -6.32 -3.77 -2.84
CA VAL A 64 -6.08 -2.60 -1.97
C VAL A 64 -6.76 -2.76 -0.62
N TRP A 65 -8.02 -3.17 -0.61
CA TRP A 65 -8.77 -3.40 0.63
C TRP A 65 -8.11 -4.50 1.49
N ALA A 66 -7.73 -5.62 0.89
CA ALA A 66 -7.04 -6.70 1.61
C ALA A 66 -5.72 -6.23 2.23
N MET A 67 -4.94 -5.41 1.52
CA MET A 67 -3.69 -4.83 2.02
C MET A 67 -3.92 -3.88 3.20
N ILE A 68 -4.94 -3.01 3.12
CA ILE A 68 -5.30 -2.09 4.21
C ILE A 68 -5.75 -2.86 5.45
N THR A 69 -6.58 -3.90 5.30
CA THR A 69 -7.02 -4.74 6.42
C THR A 69 -5.85 -5.46 7.06
N THR A 70 -4.97 -6.07 6.26
CA THR A 70 -3.77 -6.77 6.75
C THR A 70 -2.87 -5.82 7.54
N PHE A 71 -2.62 -4.63 7.01
CA PHE A 71 -1.81 -3.62 7.69
C PHE A 71 -2.44 -3.17 9.01
N THR A 72 -3.75 -2.90 9.02
CA THR A 72 -4.49 -2.54 10.23
C THR A 72 -4.36 -3.62 11.30
N CYS A 73 -4.49 -4.90 10.94
CA CYS A 73 -4.30 -6.01 11.86
C CYS A 73 -2.88 -6.06 12.44
N LEU A 74 -1.85 -5.84 11.61
CA LEU A 74 -0.45 -5.79 12.06
C LEU A 74 -0.19 -4.64 13.02
N VAL A 75 -0.77 -3.47 12.77
CA VAL A 75 -0.67 -2.31 13.67
C VAL A 75 -1.33 -2.60 15.01
N ILE A 76 -2.55 -3.15 15.01
CA ILE A 76 -3.26 -3.52 16.25
C ILE A 76 -2.45 -4.56 17.03
N TYR A 77 -1.90 -5.57 16.35
CA TYR A 77 -1.06 -6.59 16.97
C TYR A 77 0.18 -5.99 17.62
N GLN A 78 0.85 -5.05 16.96
CA GLN A 78 2.02 -4.37 17.53
C GLN A 78 1.65 -3.48 18.72
N ILE A 79 0.56 -2.72 18.64
CA ILE A 79 0.07 -1.93 19.78
C ILE A 79 -0.23 -2.83 20.98
N TYR A 80 -0.87 -3.98 20.74
CA TYR A 80 -1.13 -4.96 21.80
C TYR A 80 0.18 -5.47 22.41
N LYS A 81 1.15 -5.84 21.57
CA LYS A 81 2.45 -6.31 22.04
C LYS A 81 3.19 -5.24 22.85
N ASP A 82 3.23 -4.00 22.38
CA ASP A 82 3.92 -2.89 23.05
C ASP A 82 3.21 -2.46 24.35
N ALA A 83 1.90 -2.67 24.47
CA ALA A 83 1.13 -2.31 25.67
C ALA A 83 1.20 -3.38 26.78
N PHE A 84 1.40 -4.65 26.42
CA PHE A 84 1.31 -5.77 27.35
C PHE A 84 2.62 -6.56 27.55
N SER A 85 3.67 -6.28 26.76
CA SER A 85 5.02 -6.86 26.91
C SER A 85 6.03 -5.86 27.46
#